data_AF-A0AAD3CKJ3-F1
#
_entry.id   AF-A0AAD3CKJ3-F1
#
_cell.length_a   1.000
_cell.length_b   1.000
_cell.length_c   1.000
_cell.angle_alpha   90.00
_cell.angle_beta   90.00
_cell.angle_gamma   90.00
#
_symmetry.space_group_name_H-M   'P 1'
#
loop_
_entity.id
_entity.type
_entity.pdbx_description
1 polymer ?
#
loop_
_entity_poly.entity_id
_entity_poly.type
_entity_poly.pdbx_seq_one_letter_code
_entity_poly.pdbx_strand_id
1 'polypeptide(L)'
;MTVVFIFSSAAIATVLGYIYALVETWEKDFYRSNSSSSRRLNRSDSRCPSHGNPPLVSHGKGGALRRLSSRSSSMHSLSSTTHSLISSEKLDARSSEQHVTEAEYLDMDHIYLSLPLFLLAYTFFSGINLFFSTIIKLSSLTLKVFLQRSYSRTKPYDTQTVAAMLVLETSISIYYKNKKDDNALFSIEMVPIINQQGILCFQTLDVEIDVQKKSLVRASLNANIISCNDAITVLFFFLASTIHPKIHSYSNWATNVEQWQNIYKNVFPMRNGLVSIMYNYYGYTGFVRSIPIFHRLGLLSKKFTPETMKKVFDTSMINPIPEHSNVRDLIPHSRLVHFICKLRPHFMQKFNRVKHESFPGCHGEALFAQSVLHSLDHQFAEWIIKDPLWFNVENSEFALMAQCNRVVRAAFVDDLYGVLFTKKFKDSKHPFYKCIYDIAKEIDEELADSMDTCIIK
;
A
#
# COMPACT_ATOMS: atom_id res chain seq x y z
N MET A 1 10.71 40.21 -32.68
CA MET A 1 9.56 39.33 -32.99
C MET A 1 9.97 37.87 -33.22
N THR A 2 10.97 37.57 -34.06
CA THR A 2 11.40 36.19 -34.37
C THR A 2 11.77 35.34 -33.15
N VAL A 3 12.45 35.92 -32.15
CA VAL A 3 12.83 35.20 -30.91
C VAL A 3 11.61 34.80 -30.07
N VAL A 4 10.59 35.65 -29.97
CA VAL A 4 9.34 35.36 -29.22
C VAL A 4 8.55 34.22 -29.88
N PHE A 5 8.52 34.19 -31.22
CA PHE A 5 7.87 33.12 -31.98
C PHE A 5 8.59 31.76 -31.84
N ILE A 6 9.92 31.74 -31.76
CA ILE A 6 10.69 30.49 -31.58
C ILE A 6 10.43 29.91 -30.17
N PHE A 7 10.44 30.75 -29.13
CA PHE A 7 10.14 30.28 -27.77
C PHE A 7 8.70 29.76 -27.63
N SER A 8 7.72 30.36 -28.32
CA SER A 8 6.36 29.85 -28.32
C SER A 8 6.24 28.49 -28.99
N SER A 9 6.91 28.27 -30.13
CA SER A 9 6.84 27.00 -30.87
C SER A 9 7.48 25.85 -30.10
N ALA A 10 8.63 26.08 -29.45
CA ALA A 10 9.29 25.07 -28.63
C ALA A 10 8.44 24.69 -27.40
N ALA A 11 7.88 25.69 -26.69
CA ALA A 11 7.02 25.45 -25.55
C ALA A 11 5.75 24.66 -25.93
N ILE A 12 5.11 25.03 -27.04
CA ILE A 12 3.95 24.31 -27.58
C ILE A 12 4.34 22.85 -27.91
N ALA A 13 5.46 22.63 -28.61
CA ALA A 13 5.93 21.30 -28.94
C ALA A 13 6.21 20.45 -27.69
N THR A 14 6.80 21.03 -26.64
CA THR A 14 7.03 20.34 -25.35
C THR A 14 5.72 19.97 -24.66
N VAL A 15 4.75 20.89 -24.61
CA VAL A 15 3.43 20.62 -24.01
C VAL A 15 2.69 19.55 -24.80
N LEU A 16 2.69 19.62 -26.14
CA LEU A 16 2.07 18.61 -26.99
C LEU A 16 2.75 17.24 -26.83
N GLY A 17 4.08 17.20 -26.78
CA GLY A 17 4.83 15.96 -26.52
C GLY A 17 4.52 15.35 -25.16
N TYR A 18 4.40 16.18 -24.12
CA TYR A 18 3.98 15.75 -22.79
C TYR A 18 2.55 15.18 -22.81
N ILE A 19 1.59 15.89 -23.40
CA ILE A 19 0.20 15.42 -23.51
C ILE A 19 0.15 14.11 -24.31
N TYR A 20 0.89 14.01 -25.42
CA TYR A 20 0.97 12.79 -26.22
C TYR A 20 1.48 11.61 -25.40
N ALA A 21 2.57 11.78 -24.64
CA ALA A 21 3.10 10.73 -23.76
C ALA A 21 2.10 10.32 -22.67
N LEU A 22 1.33 11.26 -22.12
CA LEU A 22 0.26 10.95 -21.17
C LEU A 22 -0.90 10.19 -21.81
N VAL A 23 -1.31 10.59 -23.01
CA VAL A 23 -2.37 9.89 -23.77
C VAL A 23 -1.91 8.47 -24.09
N GLU A 24 -0.67 8.28 -24.53
CA GLU A 24 -0.10 6.96 -24.79
C GLU A 24 -0.07 6.10 -23.52
N THR A 25 0.36 6.67 -22.39
CA THR A 25 0.36 6.00 -21.08
C THR A 25 -1.06 5.60 -20.66
N TRP A 26 -2.02 6.53 -20.75
CA TRP A 26 -3.43 6.27 -20.45
C TRP A 26 -4.00 5.19 -21.37
N GLU A 27 -3.72 5.28 -22.67
CA GLU A 27 -4.22 4.33 -23.64
C GLU A 27 -3.67 2.93 -23.35
N LYS A 28 -2.39 2.81 -23.04
CA LYS A 28 -1.75 1.54 -22.71
C LYS A 28 -2.24 0.95 -21.39
N ASP A 29 -2.39 1.77 -20.35
CA ASP A 29 -2.52 1.29 -18.97
C ASP A 29 -3.93 1.35 -18.41
N PHE A 30 -4.74 2.28 -18.89
CA PHE A 30 -6.11 2.49 -18.44
C PHE A 30 -7.14 2.05 -19.48
N TYR A 31 -6.89 2.23 -20.78
CA TYR A 31 -7.87 1.92 -21.82
C TYR A 31 -7.71 0.53 -22.46
N ARG A 32 -6.52 0.23 -23.02
CA ARG A 32 -6.20 -0.99 -23.80
C ARG A 32 -5.41 -2.03 -23.03
N SER A 33 -5.53 -2.09 -21.71
CA SER A 33 -4.84 -3.12 -20.91
C SER A 33 -5.16 -4.52 -21.48
N ASN A 34 -4.18 -5.08 -22.20
CA ASN A 34 -4.40 -6.16 -23.20
C ASN A 34 -4.68 -7.53 -22.58
N SER A 35 -4.64 -7.68 -21.26
CA SER A 35 -5.10 -8.91 -20.63
C SER A 35 -6.57 -8.74 -20.24
N SER A 36 -7.41 -9.68 -20.65
CA SER A 36 -8.82 -9.74 -20.25
C SER A 36 -8.99 -9.74 -18.72
N SER A 37 -7.96 -10.16 -17.98
CA SER A 37 -7.86 -10.12 -16.52
C SER A 37 -7.36 -8.79 -15.93
N SER A 38 -6.89 -7.83 -16.73
CA SER A 38 -6.29 -6.57 -16.26
C SER A 38 -6.98 -5.32 -16.80
N ARG A 39 -8.15 -5.46 -17.44
CA ARG A 39 -8.92 -4.30 -17.86
C ARG A 39 -9.36 -3.54 -16.61
N ARG A 40 -8.96 -2.27 -16.52
CA ARG A 40 -9.43 -1.40 -15.46
C ARG A 40 -10.92 -1.13 -15.65
N LEU A 41 -11.68 -1.17 -14.58
CA LEU A 41 -13.12 -1.04 -14.60
C LEU A 41 -13.59 0.10 -13.71
N ASN A 42 -14.69 0.69 -14.10
CA ASN A 42 -15.43 1.61 -13.25
C ASN A 42 -15.95 0.87 -12.02
N ARG A 43 -15.99 1.55 -10.87
CA ARG A 43 -16.49 0.91 -9.64
C ARG A 43 -17.98 0.54 -9.73
N SER A 44 -18.76 1.27 -10.52
CA SER A 44 -20.15 0.91 -10.80
C SER A 44 -20.32 -0.36 -11.65
N ASP A 45 -19.27 -0.82 -12.36
CA ASP A 45 -19.32 -2.06 -13.15
C ASP A 45 -19.32 -3.27 -12.21
N SER A 46 -20.29 -4.17 -12.35
CA SER A 46 -20.41 -5.36 -11.50
C SER A 46 -19.24 -6.34 -11.61
N ARG A 47 -18.43 -6.23 -12.66
CA ARG A 47 -17.20 -7.02 -12.85
C ARG A 47 -15.99 -6.39 -12.18
N CYS A 48 -16.11 -5.14 -11.71
CA CYS A 48 -15.02 -4.48 -11.00
C CYS A 48 -14.72 -5.20 -9.68
N PRO A 49 -13.45 -5.55 -9.40
CA PRO A 49 -13.07 -6.19 -8.14
C PRO A 49 -13.56 -5.43 -6.89
N SER A 50 -13.69 -4.10 -6.97
CA SER A 50 -14.19 -3.25 -5.87
C SER A 50 -15.65 -2.81 -6.00
N HIS A 51 -16.47 -3.49 -6.81
CA HIS A 51 -17.89 -3.17 -6.95
C HIS A 51 -18.68 -3.39 -5.66
N GLY A 52 -18.52 -4.58 -5.07
CA GLY A 52 -19.23 -5.01 -3.87
C GLY A 52 -18.49 -4.69 -2.57
N ASN A 53 -18.57 -5.61 -1.60
CA ASN A 53 -17.86 -5.48 -0.34
C ASN A 53 -16.39 -5.90 -0.48
N PRO A 54 -15.47 -5.32 0.32
CA PRO A 54 -14.09 -5.80 0.38
C PRO A 54 -14.02 -7.26 0.87
N PRO A 55 -12.90 -7.96 0.62
CA PRO A 55 -12.73 -9.32 1.10
C PRO A 55 -12.79 -9.37 2.63
N LEU A 56 -13.41 -10.42 3.17
CA LEU A 56 -13.44 -10.66 4.61
C LEU A 56 -12.05 -10.96 5.17
N VAL A 57 -11.87 -10.59 6.42
CA VAL A 57 -10.73 -11.01 7.23
C VAL A 57 -10.78 -12.53 7.38
N SER A 58 -9.65 -13.22 7.21
CA SER A 58 -9.65 -14.69 7.27
C SER A 58 -9.83 -15.21 8.69
N HIS A 59 -10.98 -15.79 8.96
CA HIS A 59 -11.27 -16.53 10.19
C HIS A 59 -10.78 -17.98 10.06
N GLY A 60 -9.53 -18.28 10.44
CA GLY A 60 -9.05 -19.65 10.62
C GLY A 60 -7.61 -19.95 10.17
N LYS A 61 -6.96 -20.89 10.87
CA LYS A 61 -5.54 -21.32 10.72
C LYS A 61 -5.24 -22.24 9.52
N GLY A 62 -6.05 -22.25 8.46
CA GLY A 62 -5.87 -23.25 7.38
C GLY A 62 -6.41 -22.91 5.99
N GLY A 63 -6.96 -21.71 5.79
CA GLY A 63 -7.59 -21.35 4.52
C GLY A 63 -6.61 -21.06 3.38
N ALA A 64 -5.50 -20.35 3.67
CA ALA A 64 -4.61 -19.82 2.65
C ALA A 64 -3.85 -20.91 1.87
N LEU A 65 -3.23 -21.86 2.58
CA LEU A 65 -2.49 -22.97 1.96
C LEU A 65 -3.39 -23.90 1.14
N ARG A 66 -4.62 -24.17 1.61
CA ARG A 66 -5.60 -24.98 0.85
C ARG A 66 -6.02 -24.33 -0.47
N ARG A 67 -6.17 -22.99 -0.49
CA ARG A 67 -6.55 -22.24 -1.71
C ARG A 67 -5.41 -22.19 -2.73
N LEU A 68 -4.16 -22.06 -2.28
CA LEU A 68 -3.00 -22.09 -3.17
C LEU A 68 -2.76 -23.49 -3.75
N SER A 69 -2.93 -24.54 -2.94
CA SER A 69 -2.83 -25.91 -3.43
C SER A 69 -3.91 -26.24 -4.45
N SER A 70 -5.17 -25.81 -4.25
CA SER A 70 -6.25 -26.09 -5.20
C SER A 70 -6.06 -25.38 -6.55
N ARG A 71 -5.47 -24.18 -6.56
CA ARG A 71 -5.13 -23.45 -7.81
C ARG A 71 -3.92 -24.04 -8.54
N SER A 72 -2.89 -24.48 -7.82
CA SER A 72 -1.75 -25.16 -8.44
C SER A 72 -2.18 -26.46 -9.11
N SER A 73 -3.18 -27.16 -8.55
CA SER A 73 -3.76 -28.35 -9.16
C SER A 73 -4.66 -28.01 -10.36
N SER A 74 -5.44 -26.92 -10.29
CA SER A 74 -6.37 -26.55 -11.36
C SER A 74 -5.70 -26.01 -12.62
N MET A 75 -4.47 -25.48 -12.54
CA MET A 75 -3.71 -25.07 -13.74
C MET A 75 -3.16 -26.27 -14.55
N HIS A 76 -3.15 -27.48 -13.98
CA HIS A 76 -2.73 -28.70 -14.67
C HIS A 76 -3.87 -29.62 -15.12
N SER A 77 -5.14 -29.31 -14.79
CA SER A 77 -6.29 -30.14 -15.13
C SER A 77 -7.33 -29.38 -15.98
N LEU A 78 -6.99 -29.05 -17.22
CA LEU A 78 -7.97 -28.74 -18.27
C LEU A 78 -8.02 -29.92 -19.25
N SER A 79 -8.68 -30.99 -18.82
CA SER A 79 -9.08 -32.12 -19.68
C SER A 79 -10.10 -32.98 -18.93
N SER A 80 -11.30 -33.13 -19.52
CA SER A 80 -12.45 -33.94 -19.05
C SER A 80 -13.23 -33.29 -17.87
N THR A 81 -14.55 -33.19 -17.79
CA THR A 81 -15.62 -34.13 -18.18
C THR A 81 -16.99 -33.42 -18.15
N THR A 82 -17.75 -33.64 -19.23
CA THR A 82 -19.19 -33.98 -19.36
C THR A 82 -20.26 -33.46 -18.38
N HIS A 83 -21.32 -32.95 -19.01
CA HIS A 83 -22.65 -32.60 -18.53
C HIS A 83 -23.33 -33.63 -17.61
N SER A 84 -23.96 -33.16 -16.53
CA SER A 84 -25.22 -33.73 -16.06
C SER A 84 -26.22 -32.61 -15.77
N LEU A 85 -27.39 -32.72 -16.41
CA LEU A 85 -28.59 -31.90 -16.24
C LEU A 85 -29.45 -32.58 -15.16
N ILE A 86 -29.70 -31.90 -14.05
CA ILE A 86 -30.83 -32.23 -13.17
C ILE A 86 -31.56 -30.93 -12.84
N SER A 87 -32.80 -30.90 -13.32
CA SER A 87 -33.86 -29.94 -13.05
C SER A 87 -34.40 -30.09 -11.63
N SER A 88 -34.72 -28.97 -10.98
CA SER A 88 -35.70 -28.92 -9.89
C SER A 88 -36.09 -27.47 -9.61
N GLU A 89 -37.16 -27.05 -10.30
CA GLU A 89 -37.98 -25.89 -9.96
C GLU A 89 -38.56 -26.01 -8.55
N LYS A 90 -38.42 -24.94 -7.76
CA LYS A 90 -39.45 -24.34 -6.89
C LYS A 90 -38.83 -23.12 -6.21
N LEU A 91 -39.02 -21.96 -6.82
CA LEU A 91 -38.54 -20.66 -6.33
C LEU A 91 -39.69 -19.96 -5.60
N ASP A 92 -39.59 -19.97 -4.27
CA ASP A 92 -40.36 -19.11 -3.38
C ASP A 92 -40.00 -17.64 -3.65
N ALA A 93 -41.02 -16.81 -3.87
CA ALA A 93 -40.94 -15.37 -3.97
C ALA A 93 -40.73 -14.70 -2.59
N ARG A 94 -39.68 -15.12 -1.87
CA ARG A 94 -39.16 -14.37 -0.71
C ARG A 94 -38.14 -13.37 -1.24
N SER A 95 -38.39 -12.09 -0.94
CA SER A 95 -37.50 -10.93 -1.09
C SER A 95 -36.12 -11.28 -1.61
N SER A 96 -35.85 -10.90 -2.86
CA SER A 96 -34.50 -10.91 -3.42
C SER A 96 -33.63 -9.93 -2.61
N GLU A 97 -33.18 -10.36 -1.44
CA GLU A 97 -31.99 -9.80 -0.82
C GLU A 97 -30.90 -9.97 -1.87
N GLN A 98 -30.56 -8.87 -2.54
CA GLN A 98 -29.41 -8.83 -3.41
C GLN A 98 -28.23 -9.24 -2.55
N HIS A 99 -27.81 -10.50 -2.70
CA HIS A 99 -26.60 -11.00 -2.07
C HIS A 99 -25.47 -10.06 -2.49
N VAL A 100 -25.04 -9.20 -1.57
CA VAL A 100 -23.93 -8.30 -1.82
C VAL A 100 -22.69 -9.17 -1.90
N THR A 101 -22.17 -9.35 -3.11
CA THR A 101 -21.00 -10.18 -3.36
C THR A 101 -19.78 -9.55 -2.70
N GLU A 102 -19.10 -10.33 -1.86
CA GLU A 102 -17.78 -9.99 -1.32
C GLU A 102 -16.71 -10.28 -2.36
N ALA A 103 -15.70 -9.43 -2.45
CA ALA A 103 -14.55 -9.68 -3.31
C ALA A 103 -13.74 -10.89 -2.82
N GLU A 104 -13.22 -11.69 -3.74
CA GLU A 104 -12.44 -12.89 -3.41
C GLU A 104 -11.03 -12.55 -2.92
N TYR A 105 -10.42 -11.50 -3.48
CA TYR A 105 -9.05 -11.05 -3.20
C TYR A 105 -8.92 -9.53 -3.36
N LEU A 106 -7.78 -8.99 -2.92
CA LEU A 106 -7.46 -7.57 -3.07
C LEU A 106 -6.88 -7.30 -4.47
N ASP A 107 -7.11 -6.12 -5.02
CA ASP A 107 -6.51 -5.70 -6.28
C ASP A 107 -6.15 -4.21 -6.15
N MET A 108 -4.88 -3.85 -6.40
CA MET A 108 -4.35 -2.53 -6.09
C MET A 108 -4.76 -1.47 -7.11
N ASP A 109 -4.70 -1.75 -8.40
CA ASP A 109 -4.78 -0.73 -9.43
C ASP A 109 -5.75 -1.08 -10.58
N HIS A 110 -6.92 -1.61 -10.25
CA HIS A 110 -7.96 -1.95 -11.25
C HIS A 110 -8.98 -0.84 -11.52
N ILE A 111 -9.01 0.27 -10.76
CA ILE A 111 -10.02 1.31 -10.97
C ILE A 111 -9.69 2.12 -12.23
N TYR A 112 -10.68 2.23 -13.12
CA TYR A 112 -10.57 3.03 -14.34
C TYR A 112 -10.70 4.53 -14.08
N LEU A 113 -9.97 5.32 -14.86
CA LEU A 113 -10.13 6.76 -14.98
C LEU A 113 -10.30 7.12 -16.46
N SER A 114 -11.28 7.97 -16.76
CA SER A 114 -11.40 8.56 -18.09
C SER A 114 -10.19 9.44 -18.39
N LEU A 115 -9.88 9.64 -19.68
CA LEU A 115 -8.73 10.45 -20.09
C LEU A 115 -8.72 11.85 -19.42
N PRO A 116 -9.83 12.62 -19.36
CA PRO A 116 -9.83 13.91 -18.69
C PRO A 116 -9.49 13.83 -17.19
N LEU A 117 -10.02 12.82 -16.48
CA LEU A 117 -9.74 12.62 -15.06
C LEU A 117 -8.29 12.17 -14.82
N PHE A 118 -7.77 11.32 -15.70
CA PHE A 118 -6.38 10.88 -15.67
C PHE A 118 -5.43 12.07 -15.88
N LEU A 119 -5.66 12.88 -16.92
CA LEU A 119 -4.85 14.07 -17.18
C LEU A 119 -4.89 15.05 -16.00
N LEU A 120 -6.09 15.29 -15.45
CA LEU A 120 -6.26 16.15 -14.27
C LEU A 120 -5.44 15.63 -13.08
N ALA A 121 -5.60 14.35 -12.74
CA ALA A 121 -4.93 13.75 -11.59
C ALA A 121 -3.41 13.69 -11.78
N TYR A 122 -2.95 13.25 -12.95
CA TYR A 122 -1.54 13.13 -13.29
C TYR A 122 -0.82 14.48 -13.29
N THR A 123 -1.39 15.50 -13.94
CA THR A 123 -0.72 16.80 -14.11
C THR A 123 -0.78 17.64 -12.84
N PHE A 124 -1.93 17.71 -12.17
CA PHE A 124 -2.15 18.72 -11.12
C PHE A 124 -2.07 18.19 -9.70
N PHE A 125 -2.31 16.90 -9.48
CA PHE A 125 -2.38 16.37 -8.12
C PHE A 125 -1.20 15.49 -7.74
N SER A 126 -0.73 14.61 -8.64
CA SER A 126 0.19 13.54 -8.25
C SER A 126 1.45 13.40 -9.11
N GLY A 127 1.33 13.30 -10.43
CA GLY A 127 2.40 12.75 -11.28
C GLY A 127 3.66 13.60 -11.35
N ILE A 128 3.52 14.91 -11.58
CA ILE A 128 4.66 15.82 -11.68
C ILE A 128 5.40 15.94 -10.34
N ASN A 129 4.66 16.15 -9.26
CA ASN A 129 5.23 16.27 -7.91
C ASN A 129 5.93 14.98 -7.46
N LEU A 130 5.32 13.83 -7.74
CA LEU A 130 5.91 12.52 -7.47
C LEU A 130 7.20 12.33 -8.26
N PHE A 131 7.20 12.64 -9.55
CA PHE A 131 8.38 12.52 -10.40
C PHE A 131 9.54 13.36 -9.88
N PHE A 132 9.34 14.66 -9.66
CA PHE A 132 10.40 15.55 -9.18
C PHE A 132 10.90 15.16 -7.78
N SER A 133 9.98 14.85 -6.86
CA SER A 133 10.34 14.40 -5.51
C SER A 133 11.18 13.12 -5.56
N THR A 134 10.79 12.15 -6.40
CA THR A 134 11.50 10.89 -6.58
C THR A 134 12.91 11.13 -7.14
N ILE A 135 13.05 11.93 -8.20
CA ILE A 135 14.36 12.22 -8.79
C ILE A 135 15.29 12.88 -7.76
N ILE A 136 14.82 13.92 -7.06
CA ILE A 136 15.62 14.62 -6.04
C ILE A 136 16.07 13.66 -4.93
N LYS A 137 15.13 12.87 -4.40
CA LYS A 137 15.38 11.92 -3.31
C LYS A 137 16.33 10.79 -3.74
N LEU A 138 16.18 10.24 -4.95
CA LEU A 138 17.07 9.22 -5.50
C LEU A 138 18.47 9.75 -5.80
N SER A 139 18.59 10.96 -6.36
CA SER A 139 19.89 11.61 -6.55
C SER A 139 20.63 11.80 -5.22
N SER A 140 19.91 12.21 -4.17
CA SER A 140 20.45 12.32 -2.80
C SER A 140 20.91 10.96 -2.27
N LEU A 141 20.11 9.90 -2.45
CA LEU A 141 20.51 8.54 -2.06
C LEU A 141 21.76 8.06 -2.81
N THR A 142 21.82 8.25 -4.13
CA THR A 142 22.99 7.87 -4.94
C THR A 142 24.25 8.56 -4.45
N LEU A 143 24.17 9.87 -4.17
CA LEU A 143 25.29 10.63 -3.61
C LEU A 143 25.69 10.09 -2.23
N LYS A 144 24.74 9.80 -1.35
CA LYS A 144 25.01 9.20 -0.02
C LYS A 144 25.70 7.84 -0.13
N VAL A 145 25.23 6.95 -1.00
CA VAL A 145 25.84 5.64 -1.25
C VAL A 145 27.26 5.79 -1.78
N PHE A 146 27.49 6.76 -2.68
CA PHE A 146 28.83 7.07 -3.19
C PHE A 146 29.75 7.55 -2.08
N LEU A 147 29.32 8.53 -1.27
CA LEU A 147 30.12 9.11 -0.18
C LEU A 147 30.40 8.11 0.95
N GLN A 148 29.45 7.20 1.24
CA GLN A 148 29.62 6.14 2.24
C GLN A 148 30.83 5.25 1.93
N ARG A 149 31.10 4.98 0.63
CA ARG A 149 32.26 4.18 0.21
C ARG A 149 33.59 4.87 0.53
N SER A 150 33.60 6.19 0.64
CA SER A 150 34.83 6.96 0.74
C SER A 150 35.09 7.56 2.13
N TYR A 151 34.07 8.00 2.86
CA TYR A 151 34.31 8.89 4.02
C TYR A 151 33.39 8.72 5.23
N SER A 152 32.36 7.86 5.23
CA SER A 152 31.40 7.85 6.35
C SER A 152 30.91 6.47 6.76
N ARG A 153 31.08 6.16 8.04
CA ARG A 153 30.33 5.10 8.71
C ARG A 153 28.88 5.56 8.86
N THR A 154 27.95 4.64 8.69
CA THR A 154 26.53 4.89 8.96
C THR A 154 26.36 5.38 10.41
N LYS A 155 25.40 6.28 10.62
CA LYS A 155 25.06 6.69 11.98
C LYS A 155 24.68 5.45 12.79
N PRO A 156 25.31 5.18 13.94
CA PRO A 156 24.95 4.03 14.76
C PRO A 156 23.50 4.15 15.22
N TYR A 157 22.84 3.01 15.35
CA TYR A 157 21.45 2.93 15.76
C TYR A 157 21.20 1.63 16.53
N ASP A 158 20.18 1.64 17.40
CA ASP A 158 19.77 0.46 18.15
C ASP A 158 18.92 -0.46 17.26
N THR A 159 19.55 -1.51 16.77
CA THR A 159 18.90 -2.48 15.88
C THR A 159 17.76 -3.25 16.55
N GLN A 160 17.85 -3.50 17.87
CA GLN A 160 16.82 -4.23 18.59
C GLN A 160 15.58 -3.37 18.77
N THR A 161 15.75 -2.11 19.14
CA THR A 161 14.64 -1.16 19.26
C THR A 161 14.02 -0.88 17.89
N VAL A 162 14.81 -0.66 16.84
CA VAL A 162 14.27 -0.40 15.50
C VAL A 162 13.44 -1.58 15.00
N ALA A 163 13.92 -2.83 15.15
CA ALA A 163 13.17 -4.02 14.77
C ALA A 163 11.86 -4.16 15.57
N ALA A 164 11.90 -3.94 16.88
CA ALA A 164 10.71 -4.01 17.72
C ALA A 164 9.68 -2.93 17.35
N MET A 165 10.13 -1.71 17.10
CA MET A 165 9.26 -0.60 16.70
C MET A 165 8.62 -0.83 15.33
N LEU A 166 9.34 -1.42 14.36
CA LEU A 166 8.74 -1.81 13.07
C LEU A 166 7.56 -2.76 13.25
N VAL A 167 7.60 -3.66 14.23
CA VAL A 167 6.52 -4.62 14.49
C VAL A 167 5.40 -3.98 15.31
N LEU A 168 5.74 -3.28 16.39
CA LEU A 168 4.77 -2.73 17.34
C LEU A 168 4.02 -1.51 16.81
N GLU A 169 4.71 -0.64 16.06
CA GLU A 169 4.20 0.68 15.71
C GLU A 169 3.89 0.82 14.21
N THR A 170 3.75 -0.29 13.48
CA THR A 170 3.27 -0.30 12.09
C THR A 170 2.13 -1.30 11.90
N SER A 171 1.63 -1.40 10.67
CA SER A 171 0.62 -2.39 10.30
C SER A 171 1.08 -3.85 10.40
N ILE A 172 2.37 -4.12 10.67
CA ILE A 172 2.85 -5.48 11.02
C ILE A 172 2.24 -5.98 12.35
N SER A 173 1.81 -5.08 13.24
CA SER A 173 1.21 -5.42 14.53
C SER A 173 0.02 -6.40 14.43
N ILE A 174 -0.69 -6.46 13.31
CA ILE A 174 -1.81 -7.40 13.09
C ILE A 174 -1.39 -8.88 13.09
N TYR A 175 -0.09 -9.17 13.01
CA TYR A 175 0.46 -10.54 13.06
C TYR A 175 0.79 -11.02 14.48
N TYR A 176 0.41 -10.24 15.50
CA TYR A 176 0.47 -10.65 16.89
C TYR A 176 -0.27 -11.98 17.11
N LYS A 177 0.32 -12.91 17.85
CA LYS A 177 -0.28 -14.20 18.19
C LYS A 177 -0.68 -14.26 19.65
N ASN A 178 0.28 -14.06 20.53
CA ASN A 178 0.08 -14.09 21.98
C ASN A 178 1.24 -13.39 22.70
N LYS A 179 1.07 -13.21 24.00
CA LYS A 179 2.07 -12.68 24.92
C LYS A 179 2.27 -13.69 26.04
N LYS A 180 3.53 -13.97 26.38
CA LYS A 180 3.93 -14.75 27.54
C LYS A 180 4.84 -13.87 28.39
N ASP A 181 4.43 -13.58 29.63
CA ASP A 181 5.09 -12.61 30.49
C ASP A 181 5.23 -11.26 29.77
N ASP A 182 6.42 -10.69 29.62
CA ASP A 182 6.66 -9.45 28.86
C ASP A 182 7.07 -9.68 27.39
N ASN A 183 7.05 -10.92 26.91
CA ASN A 183 7.43 -11.25 25.54
C ASN A 183 6.19 -11.47 24.65
N ALA A 184 6.02 -10.61 23.65
CA ALA A 184 5.00 -10.76 22.62
C ALA A 184 5.55 -11.51 21.41
N LEU A 185 4.83 -12.52 20.94
CA LEU A 185 5.14 -13.31 19.76
C LEU A 185 4.31 -12.85 18.56
N PHE A 186 4.99 -12.56 17.46
CA PHE A 186 4.44 -12.25 16.16
C PHE A 186 4.86 -13.35 15.19
N SER A 187 3.92 -13.85 14.40
CA SER A 187 4.23 -14.92 13.44
C SER A 187 3.58 -14.59 12.10
N ILE A 188 4.44 -14.39 11.12
CA ILE A 188 4.10 -13.95 9.78
C ILE A 188 4.34 -15.11 8.83
N GLU A 189 3.24 -15.67 8.31
CA GLU A 189 3.29 -16.68 7.27
C GLU A 189 3.49 -16.02 5.90
N MET A 190 4.13 -16.74 4.98
CA MET A 190 4.29 -16.32 3.58
C MET A 190 5.04 -14.99 3.42
N VAL A 191 6.11 -14.76 4.19
CA VAL A 191 7.01 -13.62 4.00
C VAL A 191 7.80 -13.81 2.71
N PRO A 192 7.74 -12.86 1.76
CA PRO A 192 8.50 -12.94 0.52
C PRO A 192 9.99 -12.70 0.82
N ILE A 193 10.83 -13.65 0.41
CA ILE A 193 12.28 -13.56 0.48
C ILE A 193 12.82 -13.63 -0.96
N ILE A 194 13.64 -12.66 -1.34
CA ILE A 194 14.31 -12.65 -2.63
C ILE A 194 15.77 -13.01 -2.41
N ASN A 195 16.15 -14.22 -2.81
CA ASN A 195 17.50 -14.72 -2.61
C ASN A 195 18.52 -14.02 -3.52
N GLN A 196 19.80 -14.38 -3.38
CA GLN A 196 20.91 -13.82 -4.17
C GLN A 196 20.80 -13.98 -5.69
N GLN A 197 19.95 -14.88 -6.16
CA GLN A 197 19.70 -15.15 -7.58
C GLN A 197 18.49 -14.36 -8.10
N GLY A 198 17.82 -13.58 -7.26
CA GLY A 198 16.59 -12.86 -7.62
C GLY A 198 15.35 -13.75 -7.61
N ILE A 199 15.46 -14.97 -7.07
CA ILE A 199 14.36 -15.93 -6.99
C ILE A 199 13.54 -15.61 -5.75
N LEU A 200 12.24 -15.45 -5.95
CA LEU A 200 11.26 -15.28 -4.90
C LEU A 200 10.93 -16.63 -4.24
N CYS A 201 11.13 -16.72 -2.93
CA CYS A 201 10.62 -17.78 -2.09
C CYS A 201 9.77 -17.21 -0.95
N PHE A 202 9.05 -18.07 -0.25
CA PHE A 202 8.19 -17.69 0.87
C PHE A 202 8.62 -18.45 2.13
N GLN A 203 8.71 -17.75 3.25
CA GLN A 203 9.13 -18.32 4.53
C GLN A 203 8.21 -17.84 5.65
N THR A 204 8.26 -18.52 6.80
CA THR A 204 7.61 -18.06 8.03
C THR A 204 8.62 -17.25 8.83
N LEU A 205 8.24 -16.02 9.21
CA LEU A 205 9.01 -15.17 10.12
C LEU A 205 8.34 -15.15 11.48
N ASP A 206 9.05 -15.61 12.50
CA ASP A 206 8.66 -15.48 13.89
C ASP A 206 9.51 -14.41 14.58
N VAL A 207 8.87 -13.50 15.30
CA VAL A 207 9.49 -12.37 15.99
C VAL A 207 9.00 -12.32 17.43
N GLU A 208 9.92 -12.35 18.38
CA GLU A 208 9.66 -12.22 19.81
C GLU A 208 10.19 -10.87 20.30
N ILE A 209 9.33 -10.08 20.95
CA ILE A 209 9.62 -8.72 21.40
C ILE A 209 9.36 -8.61 22.89
N ASP A 210 10.33 -8.08 23.63
CA ASP A 210 10.13 -7.59 24.99
C ASP A 210 9.36 -6.27 24.89
N VAL A 211 8.07 -6.31 25.24
CA VAL A 211 7.16 -5.16 25.02
C VAL A 211 7.35 -4.05 26.05
N GLN A 212 8.02 -4.33 27.17
CA GLN A 212 8.34 -3.30 28.16
C GLN A 212 9.56 -2.50 27.72
N LYS A 213 10.60 -3.18 27.27
CA LYS A 213 11.82 -2.54 26.75
C LYS A 213 11.68 -2.05 25.31
N LYS A 214 10.63 -2.49 24.61
CA LYS A 214 10.44 -2.30 23.17
C LYS A 214 11.71 -2.73 22.40
N SER A 215 12.19 -3.94 22.68
CA SER A 215 13.41 -4.49 22.09
C SER A 215 13.18 -5.89 21.52
N LEU A 216 13.80 -6.17 20.37
CA LEU A 216 13.78 -7.50 19.76
C LEU A 216 14.53 -8.51 20.66
N VAL A 217 13.83 -9.57 21.08
CA VAL A 217 14.41 -10.70 21.83
C VAL A 217 14.99 -11.72 20.84
N ARG A 218 14.20 -12.10 19.84
CA ARG A 218 14.58 -13.10 18.84
C ARG A 218 13.80 -12.91 17.55
N ALA A 219 14.45 -13.16 16.42
CA ALA A 219 13.80 -13.31 15.12
C ALA A 219 14.29 -14.61 14.45
N SER A 220 13.40 -15.33 13.79
CA SER A 220 13.76 -16.52 13.01
C SER A 220 12.95 -16.69 11.73
N LEU A 221 13.63 -17.14 10.68
CA LEU A 221 13.03 -17.56 9.41
C LEU A 221 13.04 -19.08 9.32
N ASN A 222 11.85 -19.71 9.25
CA ASN A 222 11.71 -21.16 9.27
C ASN A 222 12.54 -21.83 10.39
N ALA A 223 12.46 -21.28 11.61
CA ALA A 223 13.24 -21.64 12.80
C ALA A 223 14.75 -21.29 12.80
N ASN A 224 15.33 -20.86 11.67
CA ASN A 224 16.71 -20.36 11.63
C ASN A 224 16.78 -18.95 12.22
N ILE A 225 17.55 -18.77 13.29
CA ILE A 225 17.72 -17.46 13.94
C ILE A 225 18.47 -16.52 13.00
N ILE A 226 17.93 -15.32 12.81
CA ILE A 226 18.56 -14.26 12.01
C ILE A 226 19.03 -13.12 12.89
N SER A 227 19.99 -12.33 12.39
CA SER A 227 20.48 -11.16 13.12
C SER A 227 19.41 -10.06 13.22
N CYS A 228 19.57 -9.12 14.15
CA CYS A 228 18.65 -7.98 14.29
C CYS A 228 18.63 -7.11 13.01
N ASN A 229 19.77 -6.90 12.36
CA ASN A 229 19.86 -6.15 11.11
C ASN A 229 19.12 -6.84 9.95
N ASP A 230 19.20 -8.17 9.89
CA ASP A 230 18.49 -8.95 8.89
C ASP A 230 16.99 -8.92 9.15
N ALA A 231 16.58 -9.02 10.42
CA ALA A 231 15.19 -8.88 10.82
C ALA A 231 14.62 -7.52 10.38
N ILE A 232 15.35 -6.41 10.58
CA ILE A 232 14.92 -5.08 10.09
C ILE A 232 14.71 -5.09 8.57
N THR A 233 15.63 -5.70 7.82
CA THR A 233 15.55 -5.77 6.35
C THR A 233 14.32 -6.56 5.90
N VAL A 234 14.09 -7.73 6.50
CA VAL A 234 12.95 -8.59 6.17
C VAL A 234 11.63 -7.92 6.59
N LEU A 235 11.56 -7.37 7.79
CA LEU A 235 10.37 -6.69 8.32
C LEU A 235 9.98 -5.47 7.48
N PHE A 236 10.95 -4.60 7.16
CA PHE A 236 10.65 -3.42 6.34
C PHE A 236 10.29 -3.80 4.91
N PHE A 237 10.95 -4.81 4.32
CA PHE A 237 10.57 -5.30 3.00
C PHE A 237 9.16 -5.87 3.01
N PHE A 238 8.79 -6.65 4.04
CA PHE A 238 7.43 -7.16 4.21
C PHE A 238 6.41 -6.05 4.39
N LEU A 239 6.71 -5.04 5.22
CA LEU A 239 5.87 -3.84 5.37
C LEU A 239 5.62 -3.19 4.01
N ALA A 240 6.68 -2.80 3.31
CA ALA A 240 6.59 -2.04 2.06
C ALA A 240 6.03 -2.84 0.87
N SER A 241 6.27 -4.15 0.81
CA SER A 241 5.94 -4.97 -0.37
C SER A 241 4.70 -5.84 -0.20
N THR A 242 4.23 -6.05 1.03
CA THR A 242 3.12 -6.97 1.32
C THR A 242 2.01 -6.30 2.11
N ILE A 243 2.30 -5.67 3.25
CA ILE A 243 1.24 -5.09 4.10
C ILE A 243 0.77 -3.74 3.59
N HIS A 244 1.70 -2.87 3.27
CA HIS A 244 1.39 -1.54 2.79
C HIS A 244 0.60 -1.56 1.47
N PRO A 245 0.95 -2.40 0.47
CA PRO A 245 0.11 -2.57 -0.72
C PRO A 245 -1.29 -3.08 -0.42
N LYS A 246 -1.51 -3.87 0.65
CA LYS A 246 -2.88 -4.28 1.02
C LYS A 246 -3.72 -3.10 1.49
N ILE A 247 -3.12 -2.13 2.19
CA ILE A 247 -3.82 -0.89 2.59
C ILE A 247 -4.23 -0.11 1.34
N HIS A 248 -3.32 0.04 0.38
CA HIS A 248 -3.63 0.64 -0.93
C HIS A 248 -4.77 -0.09 -1.62
N SER A 249 -4.71 -1.41 -1.75
CA SER A 249 -5.76 -2.18 -2.43
C SER A 249 -7.09 -2.10 -1.71
N TYR A 250 -7.09 -2.18 -0.37
CA TYR A 250 -8.30 -2.04 0.43
C TYR A 250 -8.90 -0.62 0.32
N SER A 251 -8.08 0.39 0.03
CA SER A 251 -8.55 1.77 -0.19
C SER A 251 -9.38 1.93 -1.47
N ASN A 252 -9.35 0.99 -2.42
CA ASN A 252 -10.17 1.09 -3.62
C ASN A 252 -11.68 1.15 -3.29
N TRP A 253 -12.12 0.49 -2.21
CA TRP A 253 -13.48 0.59 -1.69
C TRP A 253 -13.82 1.93 -1.01
N ALA A 254 -12.85 2.83 -0.84
CA ALA A 254 -13.04 4.18 -0.32
C ALA A 254 -13.27 5.24 -1.41
N THR A 255 -13.17 4.84 -2.69
CA THR A 255 -13.23 5.77 -3.83
C THR A 255 -14.43 5.48 -4.72
N ASN A 256 -15.23 6.50 -5.07
CA ASN A 256 -16.34 6.32 -6.01
C ASN A 256 -16.52 7.56 -6.88
N VAL A 257 -15.58 7.74 -7.80
CA VAL A 257 -15.44 8.97 -8.60
C VAL A 257 -16.69 9.27 -9.44
N GLU A 258 -17.33 8.24 -9.99
CA GLU A 258 -18.51 8.40 -10.85
C GLU A 258 -19.72 8.97 -10.10
N GLN A 259 -19.96 8.48 -8.88
CA GLN A 259 -21.07 9.01 -8.06
C GLN A 259 -20.82 10.45 -7.62
N TRP A 260 -19.56 10.87 -7.46
CA TRP A 260 -19.23 12.25 -7.12
C TRP A 260 -19.35 13.23 -8.28
N GLN A 261 -19.12 12.79 -9.53
CA GLN A 261 -19.30 13.66 -10.70
C GLN A 261 -20.73 14.19 -10.82
N ASN A 262 -21.71 13.40 -10.38
CA ASN A 262 -23.12 13.78 -10.42
C ASN A 262 -23.53 14.74 -9.28
N ILE A 263 -22.64 14.98 -8.31
CA ILE A 263 -22.90 15.81 -7.13
C ILE A 263 -21.94 17.00 -7.16
N TYR A 264 -22.35 18.10 -7.77
CA TYR A 264 -21.57 19.36 -7.85
C TYR A 264 -21.05 19.88 -6.48
N LYS A 265 -21.56 19.36 -5.36
CA LYS A 265 -21.15 19.70 -3.99
C LYS A 265 -19.91 18.92 -3.48
N ASN A 266 -19.46 17.86 -4.16
CA ASN A 266 -18.49 16.89 -3.62
C ASN A 266 -17.11 16.91 -4.32
N VAL A 267 -16.58 18.10 -4.67
CA VAL A 267 -15.25 18.24 -5.31
C VAL A 267 -14.11 17.71 -4.43
N PHE A 268 -14.20 17.89 -3.11
CA PHE A 268 -13.14 17.49 -2.18
C PHE A 268 -12.97 15.95 -2.10
N PRO A 269 -14.01 15.14 -1.79
CA PRO A 269 -13.91 13.68 -1.87
C PRO A 269 -13.49 13.18 -3.25
N MET A 270 -13.99 13.80 -4.33
CA MET A 270 -13.61 13.44 -5.70
C MET A 270 -12.12 13.56 -5.95
N ARG A 271 -11.52 14.71 -5.62
CA ARG A 271 -10.08 14.92 -5.76
C ARG A 271 -9.28 13.88 -4.96
N ASN A 272 -9.68 13.63 -3.72
CA ASN A 272 -9.01 12.66 -2.85
C ASN A 272 -9.07 11.23 -3.40
N GLY A 273 -10.20 10.82 -3.98
CA GLY A 273 -10.32 9.53 -4.64
C GLY A 273 -9.48 9.44 -5.93
N LEU A 274 -9.47 10.49 -6.76
CA LEU A 274 -8.61 10.56 -7.95
C LEU A 274 -7.13 10.39 -7.60
N VAL A 275 -6.68 11.11 -6.58
CA VAL A 275 -5.30 10.99 -6.07
C VAL A 275 -5.04 9.56 -5.59
N SER A 276 -5.96 8.99 -4.80
CA SER A 276 -5.75 7.63 -4.27
C SER A 276 -5.66 6.59 -5.37
N ILE A 277 -6.53 6.65 -6.39
CA ILE A 277 -6.47 5.77 -7.57
C ILE A 277 -5.12 5.91 -8.29
N MET A 278 -4.63 7.13 -8.47
CA MET A 278 -3.33 7.37 -9.11
C MET A 278 -2.15 6.87 -8.27
N TYR A 279 -2.17 7.05 -6.94
CA TYR A 279 -1.11 6.52 -6.07
C TYR A 279 -1.11 5.00 -6.02
N ASN A 280 -2.28 4.37 -6.08
CA ASN A 280 -2.35 2.91 -6.20
C ASN A 280 -1.72 2.45 -7.53
N TYR A 281 -2.01 3.15 -8.65
CA TYR A 281 -1.34 2.91 -9.93
C TYR A 281 0.18 3.09 -9.86
N TYR A 282 0.66 4.17 -9.23
CA TYR A 282 2.10 4.42 -9.11
C TYR A 282 2.79 3.41 -8.19
N GLY A 283 2.18 3.04 -7.07
CA GLY A 283 2.74 2.08 -6.12
C GLY A 283 2.82 0.65 -6.67
N TYR A 284 1.92 0.29 -7.58
CA TYR A 284 1.91 -1.04 -8.21
C TYR A 284 2.59 -1.02 -9.58
N THR A 285 1.89 -0.52 -10.62
CA THR A 285 2.40 -0.52 -12.01
C THR A 285 3.58 0.42 -12.19
N GLY A 286 3.52 1.64 -11.63
CA GLY A 286 4.57 2.64 -11.74
C GLY A 286 5.89 2.20 -11.10
N PHE A 287 5.84 1.62 -9.90
CA PHE A 287 7.00 1.15 -9.16
C PHE A 287 7.71 0.01 -9.91
N VAL A 288 6.95 -1.00 -10.36
CA VAL A 288 7.48 -2.11 -11.16
C VAL A 288 8.19 -1.61 -12.42
N ARG A 289 7.61 -0.62 -13.11
CA ARG A 289 8.21 0.01 -14.30
C ARG A 289 9.44 0.87 -14.02
N SER A 290 9.62 1.29 -12.77
CA SER A 290 10.75 2.13 -12.37
C SER A 290 12.00 1.32 -12.02
N ILE A 291 11.88 0.00 -11.81
CA ILE A 291 13.01 -0.89 -11.48
C ILE A 291 14.18 -0.78 -12.48
N PRO A 292 13.99 -0.76 -13.81
CA PRO A 292 15.08 -0.58 -14.76
C PRO A 292 15.81 0.77 -14.60
N ILE A 293 15.11 1.82 -14.15
CA ILE A 293 15.74 3.12 -13.85
C ILE A 293 16.64 2.96 -12.63
N PHE A 294 16.18 2.28 -11.58
CA PHE A 294 16.98 2.02 -10.38
C PHE A 294 18.23 1.17 -10.68
N HIS A 295 18.16 0.24 -11.65
CA HIS A 295 19.33 -0.49 -12.16
C HIS A 295 20.34 0.46 -12.82
N ARG A 296 19.86 1.37 -13.69
CA ARG A 296 20.73 2.36 -14.38
C ARG A 296 21.41 3.32 -13.41
N LEU A 297 20.73 3.66 -12.31
CA LEU A 297 21.29 4.48 -11.23
C LEU A 297 22.24 3.71 -10.30
N GLY A 298 22.39 2.39 -10.47
CA GLY A 298 23.21 1.56 -9.60
C GLY A 298 22.66 1.36 -8.19
N LEU A 299 21.37 1.64 -7.99
CA LEU A 299 20.69 1.53 -6.69
C LEU A 299 20.12 0.12 -6.44
N LEU A 300 19.81 -0.61 -7.51
CA LEU A 300 19.34 -1.99 -7.48
C LEU A 300 20.22 -2.90 -8.35
N SER A 301 20.45 -4.12 -7.89
CA SER A 301 21.03 -5.19 -8.70
C SER A 301 20.10 -5.61 -9.84
N LYS A 302 20.67 -5.93 -11.02
CA LYS A 302 19.93 -6.46 -12.18
C LYS A 302 19.20 -7.77 -11.89
N LYS A 303 19.58 -8.49 -10.83
CA LYS A 303 18.90 -9.71 -10.39
C LYS A 303 17.53 -9.43 -9.75
N PHE A 304 17.31 -8.21 -9.24
CA PHE A 304 16.01 -7.77 -8.78
C PHE A 304 15.20 -7.28 -9.99
N THR A 305 14.37 -8.14 -10.57
CA THR A 305 13.67 -7.84 -11.82
C THR A 305 12.26 -7.27 -11.59
N PRO A 306 11.68 -6.55 -12.57
CA PRO A 306 10.28 -6.14 -12.52
C PRO A 306 9.31 -7.29 -12.27
N GLU A 307 9.55 -8.46 -12.87
CA GLU A 307 8.72 -9.65 -12.76
C GLU A 307 8.76 -10.23 -11.34
N THR A 308 9.93 -10.25 -10.71
CA THR A 308 10.06 -10.68 -9.31
C THR A 308 9.23 -9.77 -8.40
N MET A 309 9.33 -8.45 -8.56
CA MET A 309 8.55 -7.51 -7.74
C MET A 309 7.04 -7.63 -8.00
N LYS A 310 6.64 -7.77 -9.28
CA LYS A 310 5.23 -7.99 -9.62
C LYS A 310 4.68 -9.25 -8.95
N LYS A 311 5.43 -10.36 -8.94
CA LYS A 311 5.06 -11.60 -8.25
C LYS A 311 4.91 -11.42 -6.74
N VAL A 312 5.75 -10.60 -6.11
CA VAL A 312 5.61 -10.24 -4.70
C VAL A 312 4.27 -9.54 -4.47
N PHE A 313 3.96 -8.50 -5.24
CA PHE A 313 2.69 -7.80 -5.12
C PHE A 313 1.49 -8.72 -5.40
N ASP A 314 1.50 -9.49 -6.49
CA ASP A 314 0.40 -10.40 -6.84
C ASP A 314 0.12 -11.41 -5.73
N THR A 315 1.18 -11.99 -5.16
CA THR A 315 1.02 -12.97 -4.08
C THR A 315 0.51 -12.31 -2.80
N SER A 316 0.98 -11.09 -2.49
CA SER A 316 0.49 -10.33 -1.34
C SER A 316 -1.00 -10.05 -1.42
N MET A 317 -1.52 -9.77 -2.62
CA MET A 317 -2.93 -9.45 -2.87
C MET A 317 -3.87 -10.64 -2.73
N ILE A 318 -3.37 -11.83 -3.05
CA ILE A 318 -4.10 -13.10 -2.89
C ILE A 318 -4.12 -13.55 -1.43
N ASN A 319 -3.05 -13.26 -0.69
CA ASN A 319 -2.95 -13.64 0.72
C ASN A 319 -3.96 -12.83 1.54
N PRO A 320 -4.86 -13.50 2.30
CA PRO A 320 -5.87 -12.79 3.06
C PRO A 320 -5.27 -11.91 4.16
N ILE A 321 -6.05 -10.96 4.64
CA ILE A 321 -5.74 -10.23 5.87
C ILE A 321 -6.01 -11.19 7.05
N PRO A 322 -5.03 -11.45 7.93
CA PRO A 322 -5.23 -12.35 9.06
C PRO A 322 -6.24 -11.77 10.05
N GLU A 323 -6.96 -12.65 10.74
CA GLU A 323 -7.69 -12.24 11.94
C GLU A 323 -6.71 -11.71 12.99
N HIS A 324 -7.04 -10.54 13.55
CA HIS A 324 -6.16 -9.77 14.43
C HIS A 324 -6.93 -9.18 15.62
N SER A 325 -7.98 -9.87 16.08
CA SER A 325 -8.81 -9.44 17.21
C SER A 325 -8.01 -9.35 18.53
N ASN A 326 -6.99 -10.20 18.67
CA ASN A 326 -6.04 -10.23 19.77
C ASN A 326 -5.06 -9.05 19.80
N VAL A 327 -4.93 -8.24 18.74
CA VAL A 327 -4.02 -7.07 18.71
C VAL A 327 -4.29 -6.08 19.85
N ARG A 328 -5.49 -6.11 20.44
CA ARG A 328 -5.87 -5.28 21.60
C ARG A 328 -4.99 -5.50 22.82
N ASP A 329 -4.35 -6.66 22.96
CA ASP A 329 -3.39 -6.93 24.03
C ASP A 329 -2.18 -5.99 23.95
N LEU A 330 -1.89 -5.42 22.77
CA LEU A 330 -0.80 -4.49 22.54
C LEU A 330 -1.15 -3.04 22.87
N ILE A 331 -2.40 -2.72 23.24
CA ILE A 331 -2.82 -1.35 23.57
C ILE A 331 -1.88 -0.68 24.61
N PRO A 332 -1.45 -1.34 25.71
CA PRO A 332 -0.54 -0.72 26.67
C PRO A 332 0.90 -0.53 26.16
N HIS A 333 1.25 -1.14 25.03
CA HIS A 333 2.64 -1.29 24.58
C HIS A 333 2.91 -0.63 23.22
N SER A 334 1.88 -0.41 22.41
CA SER A 334 1.97 0.20 21.09
C SER A 334 1.16 1.48 21.05
N ARG A 335 1.84 2.58 20.72
CA ARG A 335 1.24 3.91 20.57
C ARG A 335 0.25 3.89 19.41
N LEU A 336 0.63 3.27 18.28
CA LEU A 336 -0.25 3.11 17.11
C LEU A 336 -1.51 2.31 17.47
N VAL A 337 -1.37 1.14 18.08
CA VAL A 337 -2.52 0.26 18.39
C VAL A 337 -3.48 0.96 19.35
N HIS A 338 -2.96 1.64 20.39
CA HIS A 338 -3.78 2.45 21.28
C HIS A 338 -4.58 3.51 20.51
N PHE A 339 -3.90 4.29 19.67
CA PHE A 339 -4.53 5.35 18.87
C PHE A 339 -5.63 4.82 17.95
N ILE A 340 -5.35 3.76 17.18
CA ILE A 340 -6.31 3.17 16.24
C ILE A 340 -7.52 2.58 16.96
N CYS A 341 -7.31 1.85 18.06
CA CYS A 341 -8.41 1.25 18.82
C CYS A 341 -9.35 2.30 19.40
N LYS A 342 -8.82 3.45 19.82
CA LYS A 342 -9.60 4.58 20.37
C LYS A 342 -10.32 5.36 19.26
N LEU A 343 -9.65 5.64 18.14
CA LEU A 343 -10.20 6.49 17.08
C LEU A 343 -11.25 5.78 16.22
N ARG A 344 -11.04 4.49 15.90
CA ARG A 344 -11.87 3.76 14.93
C ARG A 344 -13.38 3.77 15.24
N PRO A 345 -13.86 3.54 16.47
CA PRO A 345 -15.29 3.59 16.78
C PRO A 345 -15.92 4.95 16.45
N HIS A 346 -15.23 6.05 16.79
CA HIS A 346 -15.69 7.40 16.49
C HIS A 346 -15.73 7.67 14.98
N PHE A 347 -14.70 7.20 14.26
CA PHE A 347 -14.65 7.30 12.80
C PHE A 347 -15.86 6.61 12.16
N MET A 348 -16.12 5.35 12.50
CA MET A 348 -17.22 4.58 11.91
C MET A 348 -18.58 5.18 12.24
N GLN A 349 -18.77 5.63 13.48
CA GLN A 349 -20.02 6.30 13.89
C GLN A 349 -20.26 7.57 13.07
N LYS A 350 -19.24 8.42 12.89
CA LYS A 350 -19.37 9.64 12.11
C LYS A 350 -19.55 9.36 10.62
N PHE A 351 -18.81 8.39 10.08
CA PHE A 351 -18.90 7.99 8.68
C PHE A 351 -20.32 7.53 8.35
N ASN A 352 -20.91 6.66 9.18
CA ASN A 352 -22.27 6.15 8.95
C ASN A 352 -23.33 7.26 8.92
N ARG A 353 -23.13 8.36 9.65
CA ARG A 353 -24.05 9.52 9.63
C ARG A 353 -23.98 10.31 8.33
N VAL A 354 -22.82 10.37 7.67
CA VAL A 354 -22.59 11.21 6.48
C VAL A 354 -22.38 10.40 5.20
N LYS A 355 -22.40 9.06 5.28
CA LYS A 355 -22.05 8.14 4.19
C LYS A 355 -22.80 8.46 2.90
N HIS A 356 -24.12 8.64 2.98
CA HIS A 356 -24.94 8.86 1.79
C HIS A 356 -24.74 10.25 1.15
N GLU A 357 -24.39 11.26 1.94
CA GLU A 357 -24.25 12.64 1.47
C GLU A 357 -22.83 12.96 0.99
N SER A 358 -21.83 12.57 1.80
CA SER A 358 -20.43 12.93 1.58
C SER A 358 -19.62 11.82 0.89
N PHE A 359 -19.99 10.56 1.10
CA PHE A 359 -19.20 9.40 0.65
C PHE A 359 -20.06 8.31 -0.02
N PRO A 360 -20.90 8.66 -1.02
CA PRO A 360 -21.82 7.72 -1.65
C PRO A 360 -21.05 6.53 -2.25
N GLY A 361 -21.52 5.32 -1.93
CA GLY A 361 -20.91 4.04 -2.33
C GLY A 361 -19.55 3.72 -1.70
N CYS A 362 -19.02 4.53 -0.78
CA CYS A 362 -17.76 4.23 -0.10
C CYS A 362 -17.95 3.26 1.07
N HIS A 363 -16.93 2.47 1.38
CA HIS A 363 -16.89 1.58 2.54
C HIS A 363 -16.15 2.26 3.71
N GLY A 364 -16.71 2.21 4.92
CA GLY A 364 -16.20 2.96 6.07
C GLY A 364 -14.80 2.51 6.50
N GLU A 365 -14.58 1.20 6.63
CA GLU A 365 -13.24 0.65 6.93
C GLU A 365 -12.23 0.96 5.84
N ALA A 366 -12.68 1.00 4.58
CA ALA A 366 -11.79 1.30 3.47
C ALA A 366 -11.33 2.76 3.54
N LEU A 367 -12.25 3.68 3.87
CA LEU A 367 -11.91 5.07 4.05
C LEU A 367 -11.00 5.27 5.25
N PHE A 368 -11.20 4.52 6.34
CA PHE A 368 -10.30 4.53 7.50
C PHE A 368 -8.89 4.02 7.15
N ALA A 369 -8.80 2.92 6.40
CA ALA A 369 -7.53 2.39 5.91
C ALA A 369 -6.81 3.38 4.98
N GLN A 370 -7.56 3.97 4.04
CA GLN A 370 -7.07 4.97 3.09
C GLN A 370 -6.49 6.20 3.79
N SER A 371 -7.18 6.68 4.82
CA SER A 371 -6.87 7.97 5.41
C SER A 371 -5.96 7.84 6.63
N VAL A 372 -6.38 7.05 7.62
CA VAL A 372 -5.68 6.93 8.89
C VAL A 372 -4.55 5.92 8.80
N LEU A 373 -4.83 4.67 8.41
CA LEU A 373 -3.80 3.62 8.45
C LEU A 373 -2.65 3.91 7.48
N HIS A 374 -2.95 4.23 6.22
CA HIS A 374 -1.93 4.54 5.22
C HIS A 374 -0.97 5.66 5.69
N SER A 375 -1.51 6.79 6.15
CA SER A 375 -0.69 7.94 6.53
C SER A 375 0.18 7.66 7.75
N LEU A 376 -0.34 6.93 8.74
CA LEU A 376 0.41 6.54 9.92
C LEU A 376 1.47 5.47 9.62
N ASP A 377 1.20 4.54 8.70
CA ASP A 377 2.18 3.53 8.29
C ASP A 377 3.43 4.19 7.67
N HIS A 378 3.23 5.21 6.82
CA HIS A 378 4.32 6.04 6.33
C HIS A 378 5.00 6.85 7.44
N GLN A 379 4.23 7.47 8.35
CA GLN A 379 4.79 8.28 9.42
C GLN A 379 5.70 7.46 10.34
N PHE A 380 5.28 6.26 10.72
CA PHE A 380 6.09 5.38 11.54
C PHE A 380 7.27 4.81 10.76
N ALA A 381 7.11 4.46 9.48
CA ALA A 381 8.25 4.08 8.64
C ALA A 381 9.32 5.19 8.58
N GLU A 382 8.89 6.46 8.53
CA GLU A 382 9.78 7.62 8.56
C GLU A 382 10.52 7.75 9.90
N TRP A 383 9.77 7.74 11.01
CA TRP A 383 10.30 7.93 12.35
C TRP A 383 11.21 6.79 12.83
N ILE A 384 10.89 5.56 12.43
CA ILE A 384 11.59 4.36 12.85
C ILE A 384 12.88 4.19 12.05
N ILE A 385 12.82 4.27 10.72
CA ILE A 385 14.01 4.13 9.86
C ILE A 385 14.52 5.52 9.50
N LYS A 386 15.49 6.07 10.23
CA LYS A 386 15.90 7.47 10.00
C LYS A 386 16.88 7.65 8.84
N ASP A 387 17.59 6.60 8.47
CA ASP A 387 18.57 6.63 7.39
C ASP A 387 18.40 5.39 6.49
N PRO A 388 18.17 5.54 5.17
CA PRO A 388 18.10 4.39 4.27
C PRO A 388 19.39 3.54 4.30
N LEU A 389 20.55 4.11 4.65
CA LEU A 389 21.80 3.36 4.71
C LEU A 389 21.87 2.36 5.87
N TRP A 390 20.89 2.36 6.79
CA TRP A 390 20.76 1.36 7.85
C TRP A 390 20.52 -0.06 7.31
N PHE A 391 19.92 -0.20 6.13
CA PHE A 391 19.77 -1.52 5.49
C PHE A 391 21.13 -2.03 5.01
N ASN A 392 21.55 -3.20 5.51
CA ASN A 392 22.83 -3.79 5.20
C ASN A 392 22.79 -4.50 3.83
N VAL A 393 23.52 -3.97 2.86
CA VAL A 393 23.63 -4.56 1.51
C VAL A 393 24.80 -5.54 1.37
N GLU A 394 25.66 -5.65 2.38
CA GLU A 394 26.80 -6.56 2.39
C GLU A 394 26.42 -7.98 2.84
N ASN A 395 25.30 -8.14 3.56
CA ASN A 395 24.77 -9.47 3.84
C ASN A 395 24.20 -10.06 2.56
N SER A 396 24.94 -11.01 2.00
CA SER A 396 24.61 -11.67 0.76
C SER A 396 23.17 -12.22 0.72
N GLU A 397 22.62 -12.80 1.79
CA GLU A 397 21.29 -13.42 1.78
C GLU A 397 20.15 -12.43 1.52
N PHE A 398 20.20 -11.26 2.17
CA PHE A 398 19.12 -10.25 2.13
C PHE A 398 19.49 -8.98 1.35
N ALA A 399 20.66 -8.95 0.70
CA ALA A 399 21.18 -7.78 0.00
C ALA A 399 20.20 -7.19 -1.03
N LEU A 400 19.50 -8.02 -1.80
CA LEU A 400 18.55 -7.56 -2.82
C LEU A 400 17.35 -6.82 -2.19
N MET A 401 16.84 -7.31 -1.06
CA MET A 401 15.78 -6.64 -0.32
C MET A 401 16.29 -5.37 0.35
N ALA A 402 17.49 -5.39 0.93
CA ALA A 402 18.13 -4.20 1.51
C ALA A 402 18.31 -3.07 0.49
N GLN A 403 18.70 -3.40 -0.75
CA GLN A 403 18.79 -2.44 -1.86
C GLN A 403 17.41 -1.83 -2.19
N CYS A 404 16.37 -2.66 -2.27
CA CYS A 404 15.00 -2.18 -2.48
C CYS A 404 14.53 -1.29 -1.32
N ASN A 405 14.76 -1.69 -0.09
CA ASN A 405 14.38 -0.93 1.09
C ASN A 405 15.07 0.43 1.15
N ARG A 406 16.33 0.55 0.72
CA ARG A 406 17.03 1.84 0.56
C ARG A 406 16.28 2.77 -0.38
N VAL A 407 15.87 2.26 -1.54
CA VAL A 407 15.11 3.01 -2.55
C VAL A 407 13.75 3.42 -2.01
N VAL A 408 12.98 2.47 -1.47
CA VAL A 408 11.65 2.72 -0.88
C VAL A 408 11.74 3.76 0.22
N ARG A 409 12.64 3.56 1.19
CA ARG A 409 12.78 4.48 2.32
C ARG A 409 13.18 5.88 1.88
N ALA A 410 14.12 6.00 0.93
CA ALA A 410 14.60 7.31 0.50
C ALA A 410 13.57 8.08 -0.33
N ALA A 411 12.83 7.41 -1.22
CA ALA A 411 12.02 8.08 -2.24
C ALA A 411 10.50 8.04 -2.00
N PHE A 412 9.99 7.06 -1.24
CA PHE A 412 8.56 6.75 -1.18
C PHE A 412 7.96 6.82 0.23
N VAL A 413 8.75 7.13 1.27
CA VAL A 413 8.24 7.19 2.65
C VAL A 413 7.85 8.62 3.07
N ASP A 414 8.74 9.59 2.82
CA ASP A 414 8.53 10.98 3.25
C ASP A 414 7.53 11.70 2.34
N ASP A 415 6.89 12.76 2.84
CA ASP A 415 5.97 13.60 2.07
C ASP A 415 6.57 14.14 0.75
N LEU A 416 5.67 14.42 -0.19
CA LEU A 416 5.99 14.99 -1.50
C LEU A 416 6.18 16.49 -1.45
N TYR A 417 7.08 16.99 -2.30
CA TYR A 417 7.22 18.41 -2.51
C TYR A 417 6.11 18.95 -3.41
N GLY A 418 5.65 20.17 -3.10
CA GLY A 418 4.77 20.93 -4.00
C GLY A 418 3.34 20.42 -4.13
N VAL A 419 2.80 19.67 -3.15
CA VAL A 419 1.40 19.23 -3.19
C VAL A 419 0.47 20.46 -3.20
N LEU A 420 -0.27 20.64 -4.28
CA LEU A 420 -1.09 21.84 -4.54
C LEU A 420 -2.50 21.79 -3.93
N PHE A 421 -2.75 20.85 -3.00
CA PHE A 421 -4.05 20.71 -2.37
C PHE A 421 -3.95 20.30 -0.90
N THR A 422 -4.97 20.65 -0.13
CA THR A 422 -5.10 20.23 1.26
C THR A 422 -5.30 18.73 1.35
N LYS A 423 -4.28 18.03 1.85
CA LYS A 423 -4.29 16.58 2.08
C LYS A 423 -4.40 16.20 3.56
N LYS A 424 -4.10 17.10 4.50
CA LYS A 424 -4.10 16.80 5.93
C LYS A 424 -5.48 16.95 6.56
N PHE A 425 -5.74 16.15 7.59
CA PHE A 425 -6.97 16.23 8.38
C PHE A 425 -7.11 17.59 9.07
N LYS A 426 -6.04 18.07 9.73
CA LYS A 426 -6.01 19.33 10.47
C LYS A 426 -6.35 20.56 9.64
N ASP A 427 -5.97 20.53 8.37
CA ASP A 427 -6.17 21.63 7.43
C ASP A 427 -7.48 21.48 6.63
N SER A 428 -8.18 20.34 6.77
CA SER A 428 -9.35 20.03 5.96
C SER A 428 -10.55 20.88 6.36
N LYS A 429 -11.17 21.52 5.36
CA LYS A 429 -12.42 22.26 5.52
C LYS A 429 -13.66 21.36 5.51
N HIS A 430 -13.50 20.07 5.20
CA HIS A 430 -14.62 19.15 5.09
C HIS A 430 -15.07 18.70 6.49
N PRO A 431 -16.36 18.88 6.87
CA PRO A 431 -16.83 18.70 8.26
C PRO A 431 -16.51 17.34 8.88
N PHE A 432 -16.63 16.27 8.09
CA PHE A 432 -16.25 14.92 8.52
C PHE A 432 -14.80 14.85 9.02
N TYR A 433 -13.83 15.24 8.17
CA TYR A 433 -12.40 15.13 8.50
C TYR A 433 -11.99 16.03 9.66
N LYS A 434 -12.54 17.26 9.73
CA LYS A 434 -12.31 18.16 10.86
C LYS A 434 -12.81 17.56 12.17
N CYS A 435 -14.04 17.02 12.18
CA CYS A 435 -14.60 16.37 13.37
C CYS A 435 -13.77 15.16 13.82
N ILE A 436 -13.23 14.38 12.88
CA ILE A 436 -12.35 13.25 13.22
C ILE A 436 -11.01 13.74 13.76
N TYR A 437 -10.43 14.79 13.17
CA TYR A 437 -9.18 15.39 13.67
C TYR A 437 -9.32 15.87 15.11
N ASP A 438 -10.39 16.61 15.42
CA ASP A 438 -10.62 17.14 16.77
C ASP A 438 -10.66 16.00 17.81
N ILE A 439 -11.28 14.85 17.48
CA ILE A 439 -11.29 13.67 18.36
C ILE A 439 -9.91 13.01 18.42
N ALA A 440 -9.25 12.85 17.28
CA ALA A 440 -7.94 12.21 17.18
C ALA A 440 -6.88 12.96 17.98
N LYS A 441 -6.91 14.30 17.94
CA LYS A 441 -5.97 15.17 18.64
C LYS A 441 -6.01 14.97 20.17
N GLU A 442 -7.20 14.74 20.72
CA GLU A 442 -7.35 14.44 22.16
C GLU A 442 -6.79 13.06 22.55
N ILE A 443 -6.65 12.14 21.59
CA ILE A 443 -6.04 10.82 21.82
C ILE A 443 -4.52 10.93 21.71
N ASP A 444 -4.03 11.51 20.62
CA ASP A 444 -2.62 11.74 20.32
C ASP A 444 -2.47 12.81 19.23
N GLU A 445 -2.05 14.01 19.61
CA GLU A 445 -1.95 15.16 18.68
C GLU A 445 -0.95 14.92 17.55
N GLU A 446 0.21 14.32 17.83
CA GLU A 446 1.25 14.13 16.82
C GLU A 446 0.79 13.12 15.75
N LEU A 447 0.13 12.03 16.15
CA LEU A 447 -0.45 11.08 15.20
C LEU A 447 -1.62 11.69 14.43
N ALA A 448 -2.46 12.50 15.10
CA ALA A 448 -3.57 13.19 14.44
C ALA A 448 -3.08 14.16 13.35
N ASP A 449 -1.98 14.87 13.62
CA ASP A 449 -1.33 15.80 12.69
C ASP A 449 -0.75 15.11 11.45
N SER A 450 -0.39 13.84 11.58
CA SER A 450 0.11 13.04 10.47
C SER A 450 -0.98 12.48 9.56
N MET A 451 -2.25 12.49 9.97
CA MET A 451 -3.34 11.90 9.18
C MET A 451 -3.61 12.63 7.85
N ASP A 452 -3.71 11.86 6.76
CA ASP A 452 -4.01 12.35 5.41
C ASP A 452 -5.40 11.91 4.94
N THR A 453 -6.09 12.73 4.15
CA THR A 453 -7.46 12.49 3.66
C THR A 453 -7.55 11.51 2.48
N CYS A 454 -6.41 11.09 1.94
CA CYS A 454 -6.26 10.19 0.79
C CYS A 454 -4.88 9.48 0.83
N ILE A 455 -4.69 8.50 -0.05
CA ILE A 455 -3.37 7.90 -0.29
C ILE A 455 -2.48 8.94 -0.99
N ILE A 456 -1.51 9.52 -0.27
CA ILE A 456 -0.51 10.44 -0.83
C ILE A 456 0.71 10.60 0.09
N LYS A 457 1.85 10.05 -0.35
CA LYS A 457 3.16 10.18 0.28
C LYS A 457 4.27 10.13 -0.75
#